data_AF-A0A3B8W551-F1
#
_entry.id   AF-A0A3B8W551-F1
#
_cell.length_a   1.000
_cell.length_b   1.000
_cell.length_c   1.000
_cell.angle_alpha   90.00
_cell.angle_beta   90.00
_cell.angle_gamma   90.00
#
_symmetry.space_group_name_H-M   'P 1'
#
loop_
_entity.id
_entity.type
_entity.pdbx_description
1 polymer ?
#
loop_
_entity_poly.entity_id
_entity_poly.type
_entity_poly.pdbx_seq_one_letter_code
_entity_poly.pdbx_strand_id
1 'polypeptide(L)'
;MFVAKAEMLAQLQSDILRLQGFKPAASGLGALALGVIDEAFPNRTFPLAAVHELWAPAPEAVAASSGFMTGLMAALMRPKGVAVWISTRRTVFPPALKAFGIKPDRLLFVEVPREREALWAMEEALKSPALTAVVGELRDISFTASRR
;
A
#
# COMPACT_ATOMS: atom_id res chain seq x y z
N MET A 1 -9.64 -24.93 30.40
CA MET A 1 -9.79 -25.37 29.00
C MET A 1 -9.78 -24.20 28.01
N PHE A 2 -10.53 -23.10 28.23
CA PHE A 2 -10.53 -21.94 27.32
C PHE A 2 -9.23 -21.12 27.29
N VAL A 3 -8.57 -20.93 28.44
CA VAL A 3 -7.30 -20.18 28.55
C VAL A 3 -6.18 -20.83 27.73
N ALA A 4 -6.00 -22.15 27.88
CA ALA A 4 -5.00 -22.93 27.12
C ALA A 4 -5.24 -22.87 25.60
N LYS A 5 -6.50 -22.78 25.15
CA LYS A 5 -6.82 -22.64 23.72
C LYS A 5 -6.52 -21.24 23.19
N ALA A 6 -6.76 -20.20 24.00
CA ALA A 6 -6.43 -18.82 23.65
C ALA A 6 -4.91 -18.60 23.56
N GLU A 7 -4.15 -19.16 24.50
CA GLU A 7 -2.68 -19.14 24.47
C GLU A 7 -2.12 -19.88 23.25
N MET A 8 -2.65 -21.06 22.94
CA MET A 8 -2.27 -21.82 21.75
C MET A 8 -2.58 -21.05 20.45
N LEU A 9 -3.73 -20.37 20.38
CA LEU A 9 -4.08 -19.55 19.22
C LEU A 9 -3.11 -18.38 19.05
N ALA A 10 -2.80 -17.66 20.14
CA ALA A 10 -1.85 -16.55 20.11
C ALA A 10 -0.45 -17.00 19.69
N GLN A 11 0.00 -18.17 20.17
CA GLN A 11 1.28 -18.76 19.77
C GLN A 11 1.29 -19.10 18.28
N LEU A 12 0.25 -19.76 17.76
CA LEU A 12 0.15 -20.09 16.34
C LEU A 12 0.10 -18.84 15.46
N GLN A 13 -0.62 -17.80 15.87
CA GLN A 13 -0.61 -16.51 15.17
C GLN A 13 0.79 -15.89 15.13
N SER A 14 1.52 -15.92 16.26
CA SER A 14 2.90 -15.45 16.33
C SER A 14 3.83 -16.25 15.39
N ASP A 15 3.68 -17.57 15.32
CA ASP A 15 4.49 -18.42 14.45
C ASP A 15 4.19 -18.17 12.97
N ILE A 16 2.92 -17.99 12.60
CA ILE A 16 2.53 -17.63 11.22
C ILE A 16 3.17 -16.30 10.81
N LEU A 17 3.11 -15.27 11.66
CA LEU A 17 3.70 -13.97 11.36
C LEU A 17 5.22 -14.08 11.13
N ARG A 18 5.90 -14.85 11.98
CA ARG A 18 7.34 -15.10 11.83
C ARG A 18 7.67 -15.82 10.52
N LEU A 19 6.87 -16.81 10.13
CA LEU A 19 7.04 -17.55 8.86
C LEU A 19 6.74 -16.67 7.63
N GLN A 20 5.82 -15.73 7.75
CA GLN A 20 5.52 -14.73 6.72
C GLN A 20 6.61 -13.64 6.62
N GLY A 21 7.63 -13.68 7.46
CA GLY A 21 8.70 -12.69 7.48
C GLY A 21 8.26 -11.34 8.05
N PHE A 22 7.15 -11.30 8.80
CA PHE A 22 6.70 -10.09 9.48
C PHE A 22 7.81 -9.59 10.41
N LYS A 23 8.24 -8.36 10.18
CA LYS A 23 9.15 -7.64 11.07
C LYS A 23 8.32 -6.56 11.76
N PRO A 24 8.31 -6.51 13.11
CA PRO A 24 7.74 -5.38 13.82
C PRO A 24 8.35 -4.09 13.27
N ALA A 25 7.52 -3.06 13.08
CA ALA A 25 7.99 -1.78 12.61
C ALA A 25 9.17 -1.32 13.49
N ALA A 26 10.27 -0.90 12.87
CA ALA A 26 11.35 -0.25 13.61
C ALA A 26 10.74 0.96 14.34
N SER A 27 10.95 1.02 15.65
CA SER A 27 10.48 2.11 16.50
C SER A 27 10.96 3.45 15.93
N GLY A 28 10.03 4.27 15.41
CA GLY A 28 10.35 5.60 14.87
C GLY A 28 9.44 6.12 13.76
N LEU A 29 8.73 5.25 13.03
CA LEU A 29 7.68 5.69 12.11
C LEU A 29 6.40 5.92 12.92
N GLY A 30 5.99 7.19 13.07
CA GLY A 30 4.79 7.54 13.82
C GLY A 30 3.56 6.79 13.31
N ALA A 31 2.64 6.43 14.21
CA ALA A 31 1.39 5.80 13.84
C ALA A 31 0.67 6.68 12.80
N LEU A 32 0.32 6.09 11.65
CA LEU A 32 -0.45 6.77 10.60
C LEU A 32 -1.86 7.18 11.08
N ALA A 33 -2.30 6.59 12.21
CA ALA A 33 -3.60 6.83 12.84
C ALA A 33 -4.74 6.61 11.84
N LEU A 34 -4.72 5.45 11.16
CA LEU A 34 -5.71 5.05 10.16
C LEU A 34 -6.99 4.48 10.79
N GLY A 35 -7.09 4.47 12.13
CA GLY A 35 -8.27 4.00 12.86
C GLY A 35 -8.49 2.50 12.68
N VAL A 36 -9.68 2.13 12.19
CA VAL A 36 -10.07 0.71 11.98
C VAL A 36 -9.13 -0.05 11.05
N ILE A 37 -8.41 0.66 10.16
CA ILE A 37 -7.43 0.03 9.27
C ILE A 37 -6.23 -0.46 10.10
N ASP A 38 -5.73 0.33 11.05
CA ASP A 38 -4.62 -0.08 11.90
C ASP A 38 -5.01 -1.33 12.70
N GLU A 39 -6.25 -1.41 13.19
CA GLU A 39 -6.77 -2.56 13.94
C GLU A 39 -6.78 -3.88 13.15
N ALA A 40 -6.82 -3.81 11.82
CA ALA A 40 -6.80 -4.99 10.96
C ALA A 40 -5.41 -5.64 10.86
N PHE A 41 -4.34 -4.96 11.31
CA PHE A 41 -2.97 -5.46 11.23
C PHE A 41 -2.44 -5.94 12.59
N PRO A 42 -1.50 -6.90 12.59
CA PRO A 42 -0.75 -7.27 13.79
C PRO A 42 -0.15 -6.03 14.47
N ASN A 43 -0.17 -6.01 15.80
CA ASN A 43 0.28 -4.86 16.62
C ASN A 43 -0.50 -3.56 16.39
N ARG A 44 -1.68 -3.62 15.74
CA ARG A 44 -2.53 -2.47 15.46
C ARG A 44 -1.79 -1.34 14.74
N THR A 45 -0.98 -1.69 13.75
CA THR A 45 -0.15 -0.73 13.02
C THR A 45 -0.08 -1.12 11.55
N PHE A 46 -0.38 -0.18 10.66
CA PHE A 46 -0.20 -0.38 9.23
C PHE A 46 1.29 -0.59 8.84
N PRO A 47 1.65 -1.71 8.20
CA PRO A 47 3.04 -1.98 7.80
C PRO A 47 3.58 -1.00 6.76
N LEU A 48 4.76 -0.46 7.03
CA LEU A 48 5.52 0.38 6.11
C LEU A 48 6.72 -0.39 5.56
N ALA A 49 7.31 0.12 4.46
CA ALA A 49 8.37 -0.57 3.73
C ALA A 49 7.99 -2.01 3.32
N ALA A 50 6.72 -2.18 2.96
CA ALA A 50 6.12 -3.43 2.53
C ALA A 50 5.29 -3.20 1.25
N VAL A 51 5.09 -4.27 0.48
CA VAL A 51 4.19 -4.27 -0.67
C VAL A 51 2.79 -4.64 -0.21
N HIS A 52 1.80 -3.81 -0.55
CA HIS A 52 0.39 -4.06 -0.30
C HIS A 52 -0.31 -4.29 -1.63
N GLU A 53 -0.96 -5.44 -1.78
CA GLU A 53 -1.73 -5.79 -2.98
C GLU A 53 -3.23 -5.66 -2.68
N LEU A 54 -3.93 -4.87 -3.49
CA LEU A 54 -5.37 -4.69 -3.41
C LEU A 54 -6.03 -5.32 -4.63
N TRP A 55 -6.73 -6.42 -4.41
CA TRP A 55 -7.46 -7.12 -5.47
C TRP A 55 -8.88 -6.56 -5.60
N ALA A 56 -9.24 -6.16 -6.82
CA ALA A 56 -10.53 -5.57 -7.14
C ALA A 56 -11.21 -6.36 -8.29
N PRO A 57 -12.16 -7.26 -7.99
CA PRO A 57 -12.75 -8.15 -9.00
C PRO A 57 -13.76 -7.49 -9.94
N ALA A 58 -14.26 -6.30 -9.59
CA ALA A 58 -15.30 -5.59 -10.32
C ALA A 58 -14.98 -4.09 -10.47
N PRO A 59 -15.52 -3.39 -11.48
CA PRO A 59 -15.27 -1.96 -11.68
C PRO A 59 -15.58 -1.08 -10.46
N GLU A 60 -16.62 -1.39 -9.70
CA GLU A 60 -16.99 -0.68 -8.47
C GLU A 60 -15.92 -0.87 -7.38
N ALA A 61 -15.35 -2.07 -7.29
CA ALA A 61 -14.24 -2.37 -6.39
C ALA A 61 -12.97 -1.62 -6.81
N VAL A 62 -12.73 -1.42 -8.12
CA VAL A 62 -11.60 -0.61 -8.60
C VAL A 62 -11.75 0.83 -8.11
N ALA A 63 -12.93 1.44 -8.26
CA ALA A 63 -13.19 2.79 -7.78
C ALA A 63 -13.02 2.92 -6.26
N ALA A 64 -13.54 1.95 -5.49
CA ALA A 64 -13.38 1.90 -4.04
C ALA A 64 -11.90 1.76 -3.63
N SER A 65 -11.15 0.88 -4.28
CA SER A 65 -9.72 0.68 -4.06
C SER A 65 -8.90 1.93 -4.40
N SER A 66 -9.20 2.63 -5.50
CA SER A 66 -8.54 3.90 -5.83
C SER A 66 -8.81 4.98 -4.78
N GLY A 67 -10.04 5.06 -4.27
CA GLY A 67 -10.40 5.99 -3.17
C GLY A 67 -9.68 5.64 -1.86
N PHE A 68 -9.67 4.36 -1.49
CA PHE A 68 -8.92 3.85 -0.33
C PHE A 68 -7.42 4.17 -0.44
N MET A 69 -6.80 3.84 -1.58
CA MET A 69 -5.39 4.13 -1.83
C MET A 69 -5.09 5.63 -1.75
N THR A 70 -5.97 6.46 -2.29
CA THR A 70 -5.82 7.92 -2.18
C THR A 70 -5.87 8.38 -0.72
N GLY A 71 -6.79 7.87 0.09
CA GLY A 71 -6.87 8.17 1.52
C GLY A 71 -5.63 7.72 2.29
N LEU A 72 -5.15 6.50 2.03
CA LEU A 72 -3.93 5.95 2.62
C LEU A 72 -2.71 6.80 2.26
N MET A 73 -2.56 7.16 0.98
CA MET A 73 -1.49 8.04 0.51
C MET A 73 -1.54 9.41 1.17
N ALA A 74 -2.74 9.98 1.37
CA ALA A 74 -2.90 11.26 2.04
C ALA A 74 -2.39 11.23 3.49
N ALA A 75 -2.47 10.08 4.17
CA ALA A 75 -1.85 9.88 5.48
C ALA A 75 -0.33 9.72 5.38
N LEU A 76 0.14 8.86 4.46
CA LEU A 76 1.57 8.58 4.24
C LEU A 76 2.38 9.81 3.84
N MET A 77 1.81 10.68 2.99
CA MET A 77 2.51 11.83 2.41
C MET A 77 2.60 13.04 3.36
N ARG A 78 2.14 12.95 4.62
CA ARG A 78 2.26 14.06 5.57
C ARG A 78 3.68 14.14 6.14
N PRO A 79 4.27 15.34 6.30
CA PRO A 79 3.74 16.65 5.90
C PRO A 79 4.09 17.08 4.47
N LYS A 80 5.09 16.46 3.81
CA LYS A 80 5.66 16.92 2.52
C LYS A 80 6.05 15.79 1.55
N GLY A 81 5.53 14.58 1.77
CA GLY A 81 5.81 13.42 0.94
C GLY A 81 5.38 13.60 -0.51
N VAL A 82 6.04 12.85 -1.39
CA VAL A 82 5.76 12.79 -2.83
C VAL A 82 5.49 11.34 -3.17
N ALA A 83 4.52 11.10 -4.04
CA ALA A 83 4.22 9.77 -4.51
C ALA A 83 4.16 9.72 -6.04
N VAL A 84 4.20 8.51 -6.57
CA VAL A 84 3.98 8.24 -7.99
C VAL A 84 2.84 7.25 -8.17
N TRP A 85 2.00 7.53 -9.16
CA TRP A 85 0.92 6.66 -9.61
C TRP A 85 1.22 6.20 -11.03
N ILE A 86 1.48 4.90 -11.16
CA ILE A 86 1.92 4.26 -12.39
C ILE A 86 0.77 3.40 -12.90
N SER A 87 0.33 3.66 -14.14
CA SER A 87 -0.84 2.99 -14.70
C SER A 87 -0.67 2.74 -16.20
N THR A 88 -1.39 1.75 -16.73
CA THR A 88 -1.41 1.50 -18.18
C THR A 88 -2.35 2.42 -18.94
N ARG A 89 -3.26 3.10 -18.24
CA ARG A 89 -4.22 4.08 -18.74
C ARG A 89 -4.55 5.07 -17.64
N ARG A 90 -4.88 6.31 -18.01
CA ARG A 90 -5.34 7.31 -17.04
C ARG A 90 -6.76 7.03 -16.55
N THR A 91 -6.87 6.52 -15.34
CA THR A 91 -8.13 6.22 -14.64
C THR A 91 -8.41 7.23 -13.54
N VAL A 92 -7.35 7.77 -12.92
CA VAL A 92 -7.45 8.76 -11.84
C VAL A 92 -7.54 10.17 -12.38
N PHE A 93 -8.53 10.92 -11.87
CA PHE A 93 -8.69 12.36 -12.15
C PHE A 93 -7.94 13.19 -11.09
N PRO A 94 -6.79 13.82 -11.41
CA PRO A 94 -5.94 14.47 -10.41
C PRO A 94 -6.62 15.55 -9.55
N PRO A 95 -7.55 16.38 -10.08
CA PRO A 95 -8.26 17.35 -9.26
C PRO A 95 -9.10 16.74 -8.13
N ALA A 96 -9.61 15.51 -8.28
CA ALA A 96 -10.39 14.84 -7.24
C ALA A 96 -9.57 14.53 -5.99
N LEU A 97 -8.24 14.41 -6.11
CA LEU A 97 -7.35 14.09 -4.99
C LEU A 97 -7.27 15.21 -3.94
N LYS A 98 -7.64 16.45 -4.32
CA LYS A 98 -7.78 17.55 -3.39
C LYS A 98 -8.82 17.25 -2.30
N ALA A 99 -9.87 16.49 -2.62
CA ALA A 99 -10.89 16.08 -1.65
C ALA A 99 -10.31 15.19 -0.53
N PHE A 100 -9.19 14.52 -0.79
CA PHE A 100 -8.45 13.71 0.19
C PHE A 100 -7.32 14.48 0.87
N GLY A 101 -7.12 15.76 0.54
CA GLY A 101 -6.05 16.59 1.09
C GLY A 101 -4.68 16.40 0.43
N ILE A 102 -4.60 15.66 -0.69
CA ILE A 102 -3.38 15.55 -1.49
C ILE A 102 -3.28 16.75 -2.42
N LYS A 103 -2.17 17.47 -2.33
CA LYS A 103 -1.90 18.55 -3.29
C LYS A 103 -1.47 17.95 -4.64
N PRO A 104 -2.04 18.39 -5.77
CA PRO A 104 -1.72 17.81 -7.08
C PRO A 104 -0.24 17.90 -7.49
N ASP A 105 0.54 18.84 -6.94
CA ASP A 105 1.99 18.96 -7.15
C ASP A 105 2.81 17.87 -6.44
N ARG A 106 2.17 17.03 -5.63
CA ARG A 106 2.81 15.99 -4.82
C ARG A 106 2.59 14.57 -5.35
N LEU A 107 1.79 14.43 -6.40
CA LEU A 107 1.55 13.15 -7.04
C LEU A 107 1.98 13.20 -8.50
N LEU A 108 2.97 12.39 -8.83
CA LEU A 108 3.43 12.17 -10.20
C LEU A 108 2.56 11.10 -10.85
N PHE A 109 2.11 11.34 -12.08
CA PHE A 109 1.38 10.34 -12.87
C PHE A 109 2.28 9.85 -14.00
N VAL A 110 2.47 8.54 -14.08
CA VAL A 110 3.26 7.88 -15.12
C VAL A 110 2.35 6.92 -15.86
N GLU A 111 2.07 7.23 -17.11
CA GLU A 111 1.30 6.35 -18.00
C GLU A 111 2.26 5.63 -18.94
N VAL A 112 2.13 4.31 -19.02
CA VAL A 112 2.97 3.45 -19.88
C VAL A 112 2.09 2.45 -20.64
N PRO A 113 2.41 2.12 -21.89
CA PRO A 113 1.51 1.32 -22.73
C PRO A 113 1.39 -0.16 -22.32
N ARG A 114 2.32 -0.69 -21.50
CA ARG A 114 2.39 -2.13 -21.17
C ARG A 114 2.65 -2.36 -19.69
N GLU A 115 2.07 -3.43 -19.13
CA GLU A 115 2.26 -3.80 -17.72
C GLU A 115 3.71 -4.10 -17.36
N ARG A 116 4.48 -4.68 -18.29
CA ARG A 116 5.92 -4.89 -18.09
C ARG A 116 6.67 -3.56 -17.88
N GLU A 117 6.26 -2.51 -18.57
CA GLU A 117 6.85 -1.17 -18.41
C GLU A 117 6.38 -0.52 -17.12
N ALA A 118 5.14 -0.79 -16.69
CA ALA A 118 4.61 -0.32 -15.40
C ALA A 118 5.37 -0.96 -14.23
N LEU A 119 5.56 -2.29 -14.25
CA LEU A 119 6.36 -3.03 -13.28
C LEU A 119 7.80 -2.51 -13.24
N TRP A 120 8.43 -2.30 -14.39
CA TRP A 120 9.77 -1.72 -14.46
C TRP A 120 9.82 -0.31 -13.85
N ALA A 121 8.85 0.54 -14.18
CA ALA A 121 8.77 1.89 -13.62
C ALA A 121 8.53 1.89 -12.10
N MET A 122 7.76 0.92 -11.58
CA MET A 122 7.59 0.72 -10.14
C MET A 122 8.92 0.35 -9.48
N GLU A 123 9.68 -0.58 -10.04
CA GLU A 123 11.01 -0.95 -9.52
C GLU A 123 11.97 0.25 -9.50
N GLU A 124 12.02 1.05 -10.57
CA GLU A 124 12.85 2.26 -10.59
C GLU A 124 12.37 3.32 -9.60
N ALA A 125 11.06 3.48 -9.44
CA ALA A 125 10.49 4.40 -8.46
C ALA A 125 10.83 3.99 -7.02
N LEU A 126 10.75 2.69 -6.69
CA LEU A 126 11.06 2.18 -5.36
C LEU A 126 12.55 2.34 -4.96
N LYS A 127 13.45 2.48 -5.94
CA LYS A 127 14.86 2.80 -5.69
C LYS A 127 15.09 4.27 -5.28
N SER A 128 14.11 5.14 -5.50
CA SER A 128 14.23 6.57 -5.21
C SER A 128 13.88 6.88 -3.75
N PRO A 129 14.82 7.41 -2.93
CA PRO A 129 14.53 7.81 -1.57
C PRO A 129 13.65 9.06 -1.47
N ALA A 130 13.38 9.74 -2.59
CA ALA A 130 12.54 10.93 -2.64
C ALA A 130 11.05 10.61 -2.61
N LEU A 131 10.66 9.36 -2.91
CA LEU A 131 9.27 8.93 -2.94
C LEU A 131 8.87 8.31 -1.60
N THR A 132 7.69 8.72 -1.12
CA THR A 132 7.06 8.20 0.09
C THR A 132 6.16 6.99 -0.21
N ALA A 133 5.59 6.94 -1.42
CA ALA A 133 4.74 5.85 -1.86
C ALA A 133 4.81 5.67 -3.39
N VAL A 134 4.63 4.43 -3.83
CA VAL A 134 4.54 4.04 -5.24
C VAL A 134 3.25 3.24 -5.39
N VAL A 135 2.37 3.66 -6.31
CA VAL A 135 1.14 2.94 -6.65
C VAL A 135 1.25 2.42 -8.07
N GLY A 136 0.96 1.14 -8.26
CA GLY A 136 0.88 0.49 -9.56
C GLY A 136 -0.52 -0.03 -9.82
N GLU A 137 -1.09 0.31 -10.98
CA GLU A 137 -2.33 -0.30 -11.48
C GLU A 137 -2.00 -1.37 -12.52
N LEU A 138 -2.24 -2.62 -12.16
CA LEU A 138 -1.98 -3.80 -12.97
C LEU A 138 -3.24 -4.67 -13.01
N ARG A 139 -3.46 -5.40 -14.11
CA ARG A 139 -4.57 -6.37 -14.20
C ARG A 139 -4.23 -7.68 -13.52
N ASP A 140 -2.97 -8.08 -13.62
CA ASP A 140 -2.45 -9.30 -13.03
C ASP A 140 -0.96 -9.10 -12.67
N ILE A 141 -0.49 -9.83 -11.67
CA ILE A 141 0.90 -9.84 -11.24
C ILE A 141 1.39 -11.28 -11.07
N SER A 142 2.39 -11.65 -11.88
CA SER A 142 3.03 -12.95 -11.72
C SER A 142 3.75 -13.05 -10.36
N PHE A 143 3.85 -14.26 -9.82
CA PHE A 143 4.59 -14.51 -8.58
C PHE A 143 6.05 -14.05 -8.60
N THR A 144 6.70 -14.09 -9.77
CA THR A 144 8.06 -13.58 -9.92
C THR A 144 8.10 -12.06 -9.84
N ALA A 145 7.12 -11.38 -10.44
CA ALA A 145 7.05 -9.92 -10.41
C ALA A 145 6.73 -9.37 -9.01
N SER A 146 5.90 -10.07 -8.23
CA SER A 146 5.54 -9.62 -6.87
C SER A 146 6.67 -9.73 -5.84
N ARG A 147 7.78 -10.41 -6.19
CA ARG A 147 8.94 -10.64 -5.31
C ARG A 147 10.18 -9.81 -5.66
N ARG A 148 10.13 -9.04 -6.75
CA ARG A 148 11.21 -8.14 -7.17
C ARG A 148 11.04 -6.78 -6.50
#